data_AF-A0A0B6ZLF8-F1
#
_entry.id   AF-A0A0B6ZLF8-F1
#
_cell.length_a   1.000
_cell.length_b   1.000
_cell.length_c   1.000
_cell.angle_alpha   90.00
_cell.angle_beta   90.00
_cell.angle_gamma   90.00
#
_symmetry.space_group_name_H-M   'P 1'
#
loop_
_entity.id
_entity.type
_entity.pdbx_description
1 polymer ?
#
loop_
_entity_poly.entity_id
_entity_poly.type
_entity_poly.pdbx_seq_one_letter_code
_entity_poly.pdbx_strand_id
1 'polypeptide(L)'
;NSNFLIRCNKMTCKCGSSFCWECLKKIDGYAHFSSGTCALSPGQLPPTPLVPIKRPSEGALRIQARLAVNPDLTSNRIFCPTCKQINLKGLDHNNHIKCWNCKGNFCFFCRHRIPGTNIMAHFRGPCPQHS
;
A
#
# COMPACT_ATOMS: atom_id res chain seq x y z
N ASN A 1 -51.27 3.53 -0.38
CA ASN A 1 -50.15 2.67 -0.83
C ASN A 1 -48.82 3.30 -0.46
N SER A 2 -48.41 3.18 0.80
CA SER A 2 -47.10 3.64 1.28
C SER A 2 -46.13 2.46 1.31
N ASN A 3 -45.41 2.28 0.21
CA ASN A 3 -44.21 1.43 0.15
C ASN A 3 -43.13 2.03 1.07
N PHE A 4 -43.15 1.65 2.35
CA PHE A 4 -42.00 1.85 3.22
C PHE A 4 -40.91 0.88 2.77
N LEU A 5 -39.96 1.42 2.01
CA LEU A 5 -38.70 0.76 1.70
C LEU A 5 -38.03 0.37 3.02
N ILE A 6 -38.07 -0.92 3.35
CA ILE A 6 -37.39 -1.49 4.51
C ILE A 6 -35.89 -1.28 4.28
N ARG A 7 -35.33 -0.28 4.96
CA ARG A 7 -33.90 0.06 4.91
C ARG A 7 -33.10 -1.13 5.45
N CYS A 8 -32.44 -1.88 4.56
CA CYS A 8 -31.80 -3.15 4.87
C CYS A 8 -30.44 -2.93 5.57
N ASN A 9 -30.49 -2.68 6.88
CA ASN A 9 -29.32 -2.49 7.74
C ASN A 9 -28.88 -3.79 8.45
N LYS A 10 -29.42 -4.96 8.06
CA LYS A 10 -29.02 -6.27 8.59
C LYS A 10 -27.79 -6.78 7.86
N MET A 11 -26.70 -7.03 8.58
CA MET A 11 -25.48 -7.64 8.03
C MET A 11 -25.19 -8.99 8.67
N THR A 12 -24.52 -9.87 7.93
CA THR A 12 -24.09 -11.19 8.40
C THR A 12 -22.57 -11.27 8.33
N CYS A 13 -21.93 -11.56 9.48
CA CYS A 13 -20.50 -11.81 9.55
C CYS A 13 -20.18 -13.20 8.95
N LYS A 14 -18.94 -13.40 8.50
CA LYS A 14 -18.47 -14.72 8.04
C LYS A 14 -18.58 -15.82 9.10
N CYS A 15 -18.65 -15.46 10.39
CA CYS A 15 -18.93 -16.41 11.46
C CYS A 15 -20.41 -16.81 11.59
N GLY A 16 -21.29 -16.32 10.72
CA GLY A 16 -22.73 -16.62 10.70
C GLY A 16 -23.60 -15.75 11.61
N SER A 17 -22.99 -14.92 12.47
CA SER A 17 -23.75 -14.00 13.32
C SER A 17 -24.33 -12.83 12.53
N SER A 18 -25.61 -12.51 12.77
CA SER A 18 -26.27 -11.31 12.24
C SER A 18 -26.10 -10.13 13.19
N PHE A 19 -25.89 -8.93 12.66
CA PHE A 19 -25.77 -7.69 13.42
C PHE A 19 -26.37 -6.50 12.65
N CYS A 20 -26.71 -5.44 13.37
CA CYS A 20 -27.20 -4.19 12.79
C CYS A 20 -26.03 -3.31 12.36
N TRP A 21 -26.01 -2.85 11.11
CA TRP A 21 -24.96 -1.96 10.59
C TRP A 21 -24.92 -0.61 11.29
N GLU A 22 -26.07 -0.10 11.72
CA GLU A 22 -26.19 1.21 12.38
C GLU A 22 -25.62 1.13 13.81
N CYS A 23 -26.22 0.31 14.70
CA CYS A 23 -25.83 0.30 16.11
C CYS A 23 -24.75 -0.73 16.49
N LEU A 24 -24.27 -1.54 15.54
CA LEU A 24 -23.26 -2.60 15.72
C LEU A 24 -23.62 -3.70 16.74
N LYS A 25 -24.88 -3.77 17.19
CA LYS A 25 -25.36 -4.84 18.10
C LYS A 25 -25.66 -6.12 17.33
N LYS A 26 -25.35 -7.27 17.93
CA LYS A 26 -25.80 -8.58 17.45
C LYS A 26 -27.33 -8.63 17.48
N ILE A 27 -27.94 -9.13 16.42
CA ILE A 27 -29.40 -9.23 16.26
C ILE A 27 -29.79 -10.63 15.84
N ASP A 28 -31.01 -11.01 16.19
CA ASP A 28 -31.64 -12.23 15.70
C ASP A 28 -32.81 -11.86 14.79
N GLY A 29 -32.71 -12.21 13.51
CA GLY A 29 -33.70 -11.86 12.49
C GLY A 29 -33.88 -10.34 12.26
N TYR A 30 -35.12 -9.95 11.94
CA TYR A 30 -35.51 -8.56 11.63
C TYR A 30 -36.26 -7.85 12.78
N ALA A 31 -36.48 -8.51 13.92
CA ALA A 31 -37.21 -7.95 15.07
C ALA A 31 -36.58 -6.66 15.63
N HIS A 32 -35.27 -6.51 15.44
CA HIS A 32 -34.52 -5.30 15.80
C HIS A 32 -34.98 -4.04 15.01
N PHE A 33 -35.41 -4.20 13.76
CA PHE A 33 -35.80 -3.09 12.88
C PHE A 33 -37.27 -2.74 12.99
N SER A 34 -38.12 -3.68 13.41
CA SER A 34 -39.56 -3.46 13.59
C SER A 34 -39.91 -2.79 14.93
N SER A 35 -39.08 -2.99 15.96
CA SER A 35 -39.34 -2.47 17.31
C SER A 35 -38.90 -1.02 17.54
N GLY A 36 -38.25 -0.38 16.56
CA GLY A 36 -37.71 0.99 16.72
C GLY A 36 -36.61 1.11 17.78
N THR A 37 -36.10 -0.02 18.31
CA THR A 37 -35.08 -0.05 19.37
C THR A 37 -33.65 0.24 18.87
N CYS A 38 -33.48 0.49 17.58
CA CYS A 38 -32.22 0.94 17.00
C CYS A 38 -31.99 2.42 17.35
N ALA A 39 -31.56 2.66 18.59
CA ALA A 39 -31.19 3.97 19.11
C ALA A 39 -29.85 4.43 18.51
N LEU A 40 -29.87 4.87 17.25
CA LEU A 40 -29.01 5.93 16.80
C LEU A 40 -29.91 7.13 16.51
N SER A 41 -29.96 8.06 17.45
CA SER A 41 -30.56 9.37 17.22
C SER A 41 -29.97 9.97 15.93
N PRO A 42 -30.76 10.62 15.07
CA PRO A 42 -30.22 11.30 13.90
C PRO A 42 -29.26 12.40 14.38
N GLY A 43 -27.95 12.21 14.20
CA GLY A 43 -26.95 13.20 14.60
C GLY A 43 -25.61 12.64 15.11
N GLN A 44 -25.48 11.34 15.40
CA GLN A 44 -24.15 10.78 15.60
C GLN A 44 -23.52 10.54 14.23
N LEU A 45 -22.45 11.30 13.94
CA LEU A 45 -21.59 11.00 12.80
C LEU A 45 -21.27 9.50 12.82
N PRO A 46 -21.30 8.82 11.67
CA PRO A 46 -20.85 7.43 11.60
C PRO A 46 -19.49 7.36 12.29
N PRO A 47 -19.21 6.31 13.09
CA PRO A 47 -17.89 6.16 13.69
C PRO A 47 -16.89 6.33 12.56
N THR A 48 -16.03 7.36 12.67
CA THR A 48 -14.99 7.65 11.68
C THR A 48 -14.39 6.31 11.31
N PRO A 49 -14.41 5.88 10.03
CA PRO A 49 -13.80 4.62 9.66
C PRO A 49 -12.44 4.63 10.31
N LEU A 50 -12.17 3.67 11.21
CA LEU A 50 -10.84 3.50 11.78
C LEU A 50 -9.96 3.30 10.56
N VAL A 51 -9.32 4.37 10.10
CA VAL A 51 -8.53 4.36 8.88
C VAL A 51 -7.53 3.28 9.16
N PRO A 52 -7.55 2.14 8.44
CA PRO A 52 -6.67 1.05 8.80
C PRO A 52 -5.27 1.63 8.81
N ILE A 53 -4.62 1.65 9.97
CA ILE A 53 -3.27 2.16 10.10
C ILE A 53 -2.44 1.19 9.27
N LYS A 54 -2.24 1.52 8.00
CA LYS A 54 -1.46 0.71 7.07
C LYS A 54 -0.04 0.82 7.57
N ARG A 55 0.42 -0.23 8.24
CA ARG A 55 1.82 -0.34 8.63
C ARG A 55 2.66 -0.12 7.37
N PRO A 56 3.64 0.80 7.38
CA PRO A 56 4.53 0.98 6.25
C PRO A 56 5.18 -0.36 5.91
N SER A 57 5.33 -0.66 4.62
CA SER A 57 6.08 -1.84 4.20
C SER A 57 7.53 -1.73 4.64
N GLU A 58 8.22 -2.86 4.81
CA GLU A 58 9.67 -2.89 5.09
C GLU A 58 10.46 -2.04 4.08
N GLY A 59 10.08 -2.11 2.81
CA GLY A 59 10.68 -1.28 1.76
C GLY A 59 10.46 0.22 1.97
N ALA A 60 9.27 0.63 2.38
CA ALA A 60 8.99 2.02 2.69
C ALA A 60 9.82 2.51 3.90
N LEU A 61 9.90 1.72 4.97
CA LEU A 61 10.71 2.03 6.15
C LEU A 61 12.19 2.17 5.81
N ARG A 62 12.73 1.25 5.00
CA ARG A 62 14.13 1.27 4.59
C ARG A 62 14.48 2.52 3.77
N ILE A 63 13.60 2.92 2.86
CA ILE A 63 13.77 4.14 2.05
C ILE A 63 13.67 5.38 2.94
N GLN A 64 12.69 5.44 3.84
CA GLN A 64 12.56 6.53 4.81
C GLN A 64 13.82 6.67 5.68
N ALA A 65 14.34 5.57 6.22
CA ALA A 65 15.56 5.60 7.03
C ALA A 65 16.77 6.15 6.25
N ARG A 66 16.96 5.74 4.99
CA ARG A 66 18.06 6.27 4.15
C ARG A 66 17.90 7.76 3.85
N LEU A 67 16.69 8.23 3.60
CA LEU A 67 16.42 9.63 3.31
C LEU A 67 16.49 10.52 4.55
N ALA A 68 16.17 9.98 5.73
CA ALA A 68 16.36 10.68 6.99
C ALA A 68 17.86 10.96 7.26
N VAL A 69 18.74 10.04 6.86
CA VAL A 69 20.19 10.21 6.97
C VAL A 69 20.73 11.15 5.89
N ASN A 70 20.29 10.97 4.63
CA ASN A 70 20.74 11.76 3.48
C ASN A 70 19.54 12.26 2.65
N PRO A 71 18.97 13.44 3.00
CA PRO A 71 17.80 13.99 2.32
C PRO A 71 17.99 14.25 0.82
N ASP A 72 19.23 14.55 0.39
CA ASP A 72 19.59 14.82 -1.00
C ASP A 72 19.38 13.62 -1.94
N LEU A 73 19.25 12.41 -1.38
CA LEU A 73 18.91 11.20 -2.14
C LEU A 73 17.44 11.17 -2.60
N THR A 74 16.62 12.17 -2.25
CA THR A 74 15.18 12.17 -2.56
C THR A 74 14.92 12.06 -4.06
N SER A 75 15.70 12.74 -4.90
CA SER A 75 15.63 12.68 -6.37
C SER A 75 16.24 11.40 -6.96
N ASN A 76 17.01 10.63 -6.16
CA ASN A 76 17.70 9.42 -6.60
C ASN A 76 16.87 8.14 -6.42
N ARG A 77 15.55 8.27 -6.24
CA ARG A 77 14.62 7.15 -6.16
C ARG A 77 14.45 6.48 -7.51
N ILE A 78 14.46 5.15 -7.52
CA ILE A 78 14.17 4.36 -8.71
C ILE A 78 13.48 3.04 -8.37
N PHE A 79 12.58 2.61 -9.25
CA PHE A 79 11.96 1.28 -9.13
C PHE A 79 12.85 0.21 -9.76
N CYS A 80 13.04 -0.89 -9.04
CA CYS A 80 13.70 -2.07 -9.60
C CYS A 80 12.90 -2.60 -10.80
N PRO A 81 13.52 -2.80 -11.99
CA PRO A 81 12.80 -3.26 -13.17
C PRO A 81 12.17 -4.66 -12.97
N THR A 82 12.78 -5.50 -12.12
CA THR A 82 12.35 -6.87 -11.84
C THR A 82 11.23 -6.95 -10.80
N CYS A 83 11.46 -6.47 -9.57
CA CYS A 83 10.53 -6.68 -8.44
C CYS A 83 9.75 -5.43 -8.03
N LYS A 84 9.95 -4.32 -8.73
CA LYS A 84 9.29 -3.01 -8.49
C LYS A 84 9.51 -2.40 -7.09
N GLN A 85 10.40 -2.95 -6.26
CA GLN A 85 10.79 -2.29 -5.01
C GLN A 85 11.60 -1.02 -5.28
N ILE A 86 11.37 0.01 -4.46
CA ILE A 86 12.10 1.29 -4.54
C ILE A 86 13.54 1.07 -4.07
N ASN A 87 14.50 1.64 -4.79
CA ASN A 87 15.91 1.73 -4.45
C ASN A 87 16.37 3.18 -4.54
N LEU A 88 17.51 3.49 -3.93
CA LEU A 88 18.15 4.80 -3.99
C LEU A 88 19.54 4.65 -4.61
N LYS A 89 19.83 5.42 -5.66
CA LYS A 89 21.20 5.60 -6.13
C LYS A 89 21.97 6.48 -5.15
N GLY A 90 23.24 6.17 -4.88
CA GLY A 90 24.11 7.06 -4.12
C GLY A 90 24.33 8.42 -4.81
N LEU A 91 24.92 9.36 -4.08
CA LEU A 91 25.36 10.67 -4.62
C LEU A 91 26.64 10.55 -5.47
N ASP A 92 27.28 9.37 -5.48
CA ASP A 92 28.41 9.07 -6.34
C ASP A 92 28.02 9.04 -7.83
N HIS A 93 28.99 8.89 -8.72
CA HIS A 93 28.75 8.72 -10.16
C HIS A 93 28.44 7.26 -10.55
N ASN A 94 28.17 6.38 -9.57
CA ASN A 94 27.94 4.96 -9.85
C ASN A 94 26.47 4.70 -10.20
N ASN A 95 26.21 4.43 -11.48
CA ASN A 95 24.87 4.08 -11.95
C ASN A 95 24.49 2.61 -11.72
N HIS A 96 25.39 1.77 -11.20
CA HIS A 96 25.05 0.39 -10.83
C HIS A 96 24.23 0.34 -9.55
N ILE A 97 23.04 -0.24 -9.64
CA ILE A 97 22.20 -0.52 -8.48
C ILE A 97 22.02 -2.03 -8.33
N LYS A 98 22.36 -2.53 -7.15
CA LYS A 98 21.96 -3.86 -6.68
C LYS A 98 20.70 -3.72 -5.82
N CYS A 99 19.61 -4.33 -6.26
CA CYS A 99 18.33 -4.25 -5.55
C CYS A 99 18.47 -4.82 -4.13
N TRP A 100 18.08 -4.05 -3.11
CA TRP A 100 18.16 -4.54 -1.73
C TRP A 100 17.18 -5.70 -1.47
N ASN A 101 16.08 -5.79 -2.23
CA ASN A 101 15.06 -6.83 -2.09
C ASN A 101 15.42 -8.08 -2.90
N CYS A 102 15.28 -8.04 -4.24
CA CYS A 102 15.47 -9.22 -5.08
C CYS A 102 16.92 -9.51 -5.49
N LYS A 103 17.88 -8.70 -5.02
CA LYS A 103 19.32 -8.81 -5.33
C LYS A 103 19.72 -8.68 -6.81
N GLY A 104 18.77 -8.40 -7.69
CA GLY A 104 19.02 -8.15 -9.12
C GLY A 104 19.81 -6.86 -9.35
N ASN A 105 20.65 -6.86 -10.39
CA ASN A 105 21.44 -5.71 -10.81
C ASN A 105 20.71 -4.94 -11.90
N PHE A 106 20.78 -3.61 -11.88
CA PHE A 106 20.23 -2.75 -12.92
C PHE A 106 20.96 -1.41 -12.95
N CYS A 107 20.85 -0.69 -14.06
CA CYS A 107 21.41 0.64 -14.20
C CYS A 107 20.38 1.70 -13.78
N PHE A 108 20.80 2.69 -12.99
CA PHE A 108 19.96 3.82 -12.58
C PHE A 108 19.49 4.65 -13.77
N PHE A 109 20.39 4.90 -14.71
CA PHE A 109 20.12 5.80 -15.82
C PHE A 109 19.20 5.17 -16.86
N CYS A 110 19.64 4.06 -17.48
CA CYS A 110 18.88 3.41 -18.54
C CYS A 110 17.77 2.47 -18.01
N ARG A 111 17.72 2.22 -16.70
CA ARG A 111 16.73 1.37 -16.01
C ARG A 111 16.71 -0.11 -16.42
N HIS A 112 17.66 -0.54 -17.25
CA HIS A 112 17.74 -1.92 -17.72
C HIS A 112 18.29 -2.85 -16.64
N ARG A 113 17.70 -4.04 -16.57
CA ARG A 113 18.24 -5.15 -15.77
C ARG A 113 19.56 -5.61 -16.38
N ILE A 114 20.57 -5.78 -15.52
CA ILE A 114 21.89 -6.26 -15.89
C ILE A 114 22.02 -7.72 -15.42
N PRO A 115 22.31 -8.69 -16.32
CA PRO A 115 22.60 -10.06 -15.94
C PRO A 115 23.80 -10.13 -14.97
N GLY A 116 23.70 -10.97 -13.93
CA GLY A 116 24.68 -11.00 -12.84
C GLY A 116 26.08 -11.49 -13.24
N THR A 117 26.22 -12.19 -14.36
CA THR A 117 27.49 -12.77 -14.84
C THR A 117 28.42 -11.75 -15.49
N ASN A 118 27.92 -10.60 -15.97
CA ASN A 118 28.76 -9.61 -16.64
C ASN A 118 28.25 -8.18 -16.44
N ILE A 119 28.35 -7.68 -15.20
CA ILE A 119 27.91 -6.31 -14.87
C ILE A 119 28.75 -5.28 -15.63
N MET A 120 30.07 -5.48 -15.71
CA MET A 120 30.99 -4.54 -16.33
C MET A 120 30.78 -4.38 -17.83
N ALA A 121 30.34 -5.43 -18.55
CA ALA A 121 30.02 -5.30 -19.97
C ALA A 121 28.90 -4.28 -20.25
N HIS A 122 27.97 -4.06 -19.32
CA HIS A 122 26.97 -3.01 -19.48
C HIS A 122 27.60 -1.61 -19.44
N PHE A 123 28.52 -1.38 -18.50
CA PHE A 123 29.16 -0.09 -18.26
C PHE A 123 30.33 0.21 -19.18
N ARG A 124 30.78 -0.76 -19.98
CA ARG A 124 31.76 -0.59 -21.07
C ARG A 124 31.14 -0.74 -22.46
N GLY A 125 29.85 -1.04 -22.51
CA GLY A 125 29.12 -1.41 -23.72
C GLY A 125 28.11 -0.35 -24.13
N PRO A 126 27.03 -0.73 -24.84
CA PRO A 126 26.16 0.18 -25.59
C PRO A 126 25.18 0.98 -24.72
N CYS A 127 25.41 1.10 -23.41
CA CYS A 127 24.59 1.97 -22.59
C CYS A 127 24.87 3.43 -23.02
N PRO A 128 23.86 4.20 -23.49
CA PRO A 128 24.06 5.53 -24.09
C PRO A 128 24.71 6.57 -23.17
N GLN A 129 24.94 6.23 -21.89
CA GLN A 129 25.48 7.11 -20.86
C GLN A 129 26.78 6.61 -20.24
N HIS A 130 27.36 5.56 -20.82
CA HIS A 130 28.68 5.06 -20.45
C HIS A 130 29.64 5.00 -21.65
N SER A 131 29.24 5.60 -22.77
CA SER A 131 30.09 5.88 -23.94
C SER A 131 30.81 7.22 -23.77
#